data_AF-A0A0G0M1H8-F1
#
_entry.id   AF-A0A0G0M1H8-F1
#
_cell.length_a   1.000
_cell.length_b   1.000
_cell.length_c   1.000
_cell.angle_alpha   90.00
_cell.angle_beta   90.00
_cell.angle_gamma   90.00
#
_symmetry.space_group_name_H-M   'P 1'
#
loop_
_entity.id
_entity.type
_entity.pdbx_description
1 polymer ?
#
loop_
_entity_poly.entity_id
_entity_poly.type
_entity_poly.pdbx_seq_one_letter_code
_entity_poly.pdbx_strand_id
1 'polypeptide(L)'
;MEDIIQIRAAIRFARVFLDLIMFFLLWSKGKTKATFHLGLVFLIFAIYATTTGLLEYAETNRLFLIRFQWVAALALPALFSFIFYFTNRTKHIKLKIFLWYLPAIATVILALTTDYFVISISSGHPYNLVLGPLDRIARVCFIIVGGIVGFYYFFRGYIESQGLKRRQLKYFLVAAVIFVAGTMITLGVLPLYPRTDLIYFYDIIDDIVTFFVILLIVYIIFSKKMVLGAEVKIILTEILVGVIGLILLIQAFLSQSTASKVLGFVTFFFFLFVGYLLIKTTRKEIQRKEEVEKLAEELKGLNQTLEERVEERTKELETSYREIKGRKEDLERFYNLAVGRELKMAELKKEIGKLKK
;
A
#
# COMPACT_ATOMS: atom_id res chain seq x y z
N MET A 1 25.01 26.71 -12.31
CA MET A 1 25.44 25.33 -11.95
C MET A 1 25.24 25.09 -10.46
N GLU A 2 25.64 26.02 -9.60
CA GLU A 2 25.49 25.93 -8.13
C GLU A 2 24.02 25.74 -7.68
N ASP A 3 23.08 26.49 -8.26
CA ASP A 3 21.64 26.33 -7.95
C ASP A 3 21.07 24.94 -8.31
N ILE A 4 21.55 24.34 -9.40
CA ILE A 4 21.10 23.00 -9.84
C ILE A 4 21.59 21.92 -8.86
N ILE A 5 22.83 22.07 -8.37
CA ILE A 5 23.40 21.15 -7.37
C ILE A 5 22.61 21.26 -6.06
N GLN A 6 22.26 22.48 -5.62
CA GLN A 6 21.43 22.69 -4.43
C GLN A 6 20.03 22.07 -4.55
N ILE A 7 19.37 22.22 -5.70
CA ILE A 7 18.05 21.60 -5.95
C ILE A 7 18.15 20.07 -5.92
N ARG A 8 19.17 19.49 -6.55
CA ARG A 8 19.37 18.04 -6.63
C ARG A 8 19.60 17.43 -5.24
N ALA A 9 20.44 18.08 -4.45
CA ALA A 9 20.66 17.72 -3.07
C ALA A 9 19.39 17.80 -2.23
N ALA A 10 18.59 18.86 -2.38
CA ALA A 10 17.32 19.01 -1.68
C ALA A 10 16.35 17.86 -2.00
N ILE A 11 16.26 17.45 -3.27
CA ILE A 11 15.45 16.31 -3.70
C ILE A 11 15.95 15.00 -3.08
N ARG A 12 17.27 14.75 -3.12
CA ARG A 12 17.88 13.55 -2.52
C ARG A 12 17.70 13.50 -1.01
N PHE A 13 17.84 14.63 -0.34
CA PHE A 13 17.58 14.74 1.10
C PHE A 13 16.11 14.46 1.40
N ALA A 14 15.18 15.08 0.67
CA ALA A 14 13.75 14.80 0.83
C ALA A 14 13.42 13.31 0.62
N ARG A 15 14.06 12.66 -0.35
CA ARG A 15 13.97 11.21 -0.57
C ARG A 15 14.48 10.40 0.63
N VAL A 16 15.66 10.71 1.16
CA VAL A 16 16.22 10.03 2.35
C VAL A 16 15.25 10.12 3.52
N PHE A 17 14.68 11.31 3.77
CA PHE A 17 13.69 11.48 4.83
C PHE A 17 12.46 10.61 4.62
N LEU A 18 11.91 10.60 3.39
CA LEU A 18 10.75 9.79 3.04
C LEU A 18 11.01 8.29 3.24
N ASP A 19 12.18 7.80 2.81
CA ASP A 19 12.57 6.40 2.99
C ASP A 19 12.73 6.03 4.48
N LEU A 20 13.39 6.88 5.27
CA LEU A 20 13.53 6.66 6.73
C LEU A 20 12.18 6.64 7.44
N ILE A 21 11.30 7.55 7.06
CA ILE A 21 9.92 7.59 7.54
C ILE A 21 9.20 6.28 7.25
N MET A 22 9.28 5.80 6.01
CA MET A 22 8.63 4.56 5.63
C MET A 22 9.20 3.37 6.36
N PHE A 23 10.51 3.33 6.56
CA PHE A 23 11.17 2.35 7.41
C PHE A 23 10.60 2.37 8.84
N PHE A 24 10.60 3.53 9.52
CA PHE A 24 10.10 3.65 10.88
C PHE A 24 8.62 3.29 11.00
N LEU A 25 7.79 3.69 10.03
CA LEU A 25 6.37 3.35 10.01
C LEU A 25 6.12 1.85 9.87
N LEU A 26 6.81 1.22 8.93
CA LEU A 26 6.64 -0.21 8.66
C LEU A 26 7.15 -1.07 9.81
N TRP A 27 8.17 -0.63 10.54
CA TRP A 27 8.66 -1.35 11.72
C TRP A 27 7.86 -1.09 12.99
N SER A 28 7.48 0.16 13.26
CA SER A 28 6.75 0.51 14.49
C SER A 28 5.32 -0.03 14.48
N LYS A 29 4.67 -0.02 13.31
CA LYS A 29 3.26 -0.40 13.20
C LYS A 29 3.05 -1.71 12.44
N GLY A 30 3.97 -2.08 11.55
CA GLY A 30 3.84 -3.29 10.74
C GLY A 30 4.26 -4.52 11.53
N LYS A 31 3.28 -5.23 12.10
CA LYS A 31 3.52 -6.40 12.96
C LYS A 31 3.77 -7.72 12.19
N THR A 32 4.01 -7.67 10.88
CA THR A 32 4.19 -8.87 10.05
C THR A 32 5.64 -9.01 9.55
N LYS A 33 6.05 -10.24 9.22
CA LYS A 33 7.37 -10.46 8.59
C LYS A 33 7.49 -9.79 7.22
N ALA A 34 6.38 -9.69 6.48
CA ALA A 34 6.35 -8.97 5.20
C ALA A 34 6.66 -7.48 5.41
N THR A 35 5.97 -6.80 6.33
CA THR A 35 6.21 -5.38 6.64
C THR A 35 7.62 -5.13 7.17
N PHE A 36 8.16 -6.06 7.96
CA PHE A 36 9.55 -5.98 8.41
C PHE A 36 10.54 -5.91 7.25
N HIS A 37 10.43 -6.84 6.28
CA HIS A 37 11.32 -6.87 5.12
C HIS A 37 11.08 -5.71 4.15
N LEU A 38 9.84 -5.25 4.01
CA LEU A 38 9.55 -4.04 3.25
C LEU A 38 10.18 -2.80 3.89
N GLY A 39 10.13 -2.68 5.22
CA GLY A 39 10.84 -1.61 5.95
C GLY A 39 12.35 -1.69 5.71
N LEU A 40 12.92 -2.90 5.70
CA LEU A 40 14.34 -3.11 5.42
C LEU A 40 14.73 -2.65 4.00
N VAL A 41 13.86 -2.82 2.99
CA VAL A 41 14.06 -2.25 1.64
C VAL A 41 14.18 -0.73 1.71
N PHE A 42 13.26 -0.06 2.41
CA PHE A 42 13.30 1.40 2.57
C PHE A 42 14.55 1.88 3.31
N LEU A 43 14.99 1.16 4.35
CA LEU A 43 16.24 1.50 5.05
C LEU A 43 17.45 1.43 4.11
N ILE A 44 17.55 0.38 3.29
CA ILE A 44 18.66 0.23 2.35
C ILE A 44 18.64 1.34 1.30
N PHE A 45 17.46 1.70 0.78
CA PHE A 45 17.33 2.81 -0.16
C PHE A 45 17.64 4.16 0.49
N ALA A 46 17.29 4.38 1.76
CA ALA A 46 17.70 5.57 2.50
C ALA A 46 19.23 5.67 2.60
N ILE A 47 19.91 4.56 2.93
CA ILE A 47 21.38 4.51 3.00
C ILE A 47 21.99 4.79 1.62
N TYR A 48 21.46 4.19 0.55
CA TYR A 48 21.90 4.44 -0.81
C TYR A 48 21.70 5.90 -1.24
N ALA A 49 20.53 6.48 -0.99
CA ALA A 49 20.23 7.87 -1.32
C ALA A 49 21.08 8.86 -0.51
N THR A 50 21.42 8.50 0.73
CA THR A 50 22.34 9.29 1.56
C THR A 50 23.74 9.30 0.96
N THR A 51 24.23 8.16 0.47
CA THR A 51 25.59 8.06 -0.05
C THR A 51 25.73 8.70 -1.44
N THR A 52 24.69 8.63 -2.27
CA THR A 52 24.63 9.41 -3.52
C THR A 52 24.55 10.92 -3.25
N GLY A 53 23.81 11.35 -2.22
CA GLY A 53 23.78 12.75 -1.79
C GLY A 53 25.14 13.25 -1.28
N LEU A 54 25.82 12.45 -0.45
CA LEU A 54 27.15 12.78 0.06
C LEU A 54 28.20 12.89 -1.05
N LEU A 55 28.09 12.08 -2.11
CA LEU A 55 29.03 12.11 -3.25
C LEU A 55 29.05 13.48 -3.98
N GLU A 56 27.97 14.26 -3.86
CA GLU A 56 27.87 15.57 -4.51
C GLU A 56 28.63 16.66 -3.76
N TYR A 57 28.78 16.49 -2.44
CA TYR A 57 29.36 17.49 -1.55
C TYR A 57 30.73 17.11 -1.00
N ALA A 58 30.94 15.81 -0.77
CA ALA A 58 32.19 15.32 -0.22
C ALA A 58 33.28 15.32 -1.30
N GLU A 59 34.30 16.16 -1.11
CA GLU A 59 35.51 16.14 -1.95
C GLU A 59 36.48 15.03 -1.52
N THR A 60 36.42 14.62 -0.25
CA THR A 60 37.24 13.55 0.31
C THR A 60 36.52 12.19 0.25
N ASN A 61 37.30 11.10 0.13
CA ASN A 61 36.81 9.72 0.18
C ASN A 61 35.74 9.33 -0.86
N ARG A 62 35.68 10.02 -2.01
CA ARG A 62 34.71 9.73 -3.09
C ARG A 62 34.75 8.27 -3.55
N LEU A 63 35.95 7.69 -3.68
CA LEU A 63 36.10 6.27 -4.06
C LEU A 63 35.40 5.33 -3.09
N PHE A 64 35.53 5.58 -1.79
CA PHE A 64 34.83 4.82 -0.77
C PHE A 64 33.31 4.98 -0.88
N LEU A 65 32.81 6.22 -1.05
CA LEU A 65 31.37 6.47 -1.17
C LEU A 65 30.75 5.76 -2.38
N ILE A 66 31.44 5.75 -3.53
CA ILE A 66 30.97 5.03 -4.72
C ILE A 66 31.00 3.52 -4.50
N ARG A 67 32.07 2.98 -3.90
CA ARG A 67 32.12 1.55 -3.55
C ARG A 67 30.99 1.17 -2.60
N PHE A 68 30.66 2.05 -1.65
CA PHE A 68 29.61 1.83 -0.67
C PHE A 68 28.20 1.87 -1.25
N GLN A 69 27.98 2.50 -2.42
CA GLN A 69 26.68 2.46 -3.11
C GLN A 69 26.21 1.02 -3.45
N TRP A 70 27.14 0.06 -3.52
CA TRP A 70 26.81 -1.36 -3.69
C TRP A 70 25.97 -1.94 -2.54
N VAL A 71 25.83 -1.25 -1.41
CA VAL A 71 24.86 -1.59 -0.35
C VAL A 71 23.43 -1.76 -0.89
N ALA A 72 23.08 -1.07 -1.98
CA ALA A 72 21.80 -1.22 -2.65
C ALA A 72 21.52 -2.65 -3.16
N ALA A 73 22.56 -3.48 -3.37
CA ALA A 73 22.40 -4.88 -3.75
C ALA A 73 21.61 -5.68 -2.68
N LEU A 74 21.65 -5.25 -1.41
CA LEU A 74 20.88 -5.87 -0.32
C LEU A 74 19.37 -5.58 -0.41
N ALA A 75 18.94 -4.57 -1.19
CA ALA A 75 17.52 -4.25 -1.34
C ALA A 75 16.77 -5.36 -2.08
N LEU A 76 17.44 -6.06 -3.01
CA LEU A 76 16.86 -7.16 -3.77
C LEU A 76 16.46 -8.38 -2.89
N PRO A 77 17.36 -8.97 -2.07
CA PRO A 77 16.98 -10.07 -1.19
C PRO A 77 15.94 -9.63 -0.14
N ALA A 78 15.96 -8.37 0.29
CA ALA A 78 14.93 -7.80 1.16
C ALA A 78 13.56 -7.77 0.47
N LEU A 79 13.51 -7.33 -0.79
CA LEU A 79 12.30 -7.33 -1.62
C LEU A 79 11.77 -8.75 -1.84
N PHE A 80 12.64 -9.73 -2.13
CA PHE A 80 12.22 -11.12 -2.29
C PHE A 80 11.66 -11.71 -1.00
N SER A 81 12.30 -11.40 0.13
CA SER A 81 11.80 -11.80 1.44
C SER A 81 10.41 -11.21 1.70
N PHE A 82 10.21 -9.93 1.38
CA PHE A 82 8.89 -9.29 1.41
C PHE A 82 7.89 -10.05 0.53
N ILE A 83 8.19 -10.32 -0.75
CA ILE A 83 7.27 -11.02 -1.67
C ILE A 83 6.92 -12.41 -1.13
N PHE A 84 7.88 -13.19 -0.64
CA PHE A 84 7.63 -14.54 -0.16
C PHE A 84 6.75 -14.57 1.09
N TYR A 85 7.00 -13.68 2.06
CA TYR A 85 6.12 -13.55 3.23
C TYR A 85 4.75 -12.99 2.84
N PHE A 86 4.72 -11.98 1.98
CA PHE A 86 3.48 -11.36 1.54
C PHE A 86 2.60 -12.35 0.79
N THR A 87 3.16 -13.18 -0.09
CA THR A 87 2.44 -14.21 -0.87
C THR A 87 2.21 -15.53 -0.11
N ASN A 88 2.61 -15.63 1.16
CA ASN A 88 2.56 -16.86 1.98
C ASN A 88 3.34 -18.05 1.38
N ARG A 89 4.39 -17.79 0.61
CA ARG A 89 5.25 -18.81 -0.01
C ARG A 89 6.44 -19.15 0.87
N THR A 90 6.16 -19.66 2.07
CA THR A 90 7.18 -19.82 3.12
C THR A 90 7.93 -21.17 3.09
N LYS A 91 7.63 -22.06 2.14
CA LYS A 91 8.35 -23.33 1.97
C LYS A 91 9.83 -23.09 1.71
N HIS A 92 10.68 -23.63 2.59
CA HIS A 92 12.14 -23.44 2.64
C HIS A 92 12.58 -21.96 2.64
N ILE A 93 11.79 -21.07 3.26
CA ILE A 93 12.03 -19.62 3.19
C ILE A 93 13.40 -19.21 3.75
N LYS A 94 13.86 -19.81 4.85
CA LYS A 94 15.18 -19.50 5.43
C LYS A 94 16.31 -19.76 4.44
N LEU A 95 16.26 -20.89 3.72
CA LEU A 95 17.25 -21.24 2.70
C LEU A 95 17.17 -20.29 1.51
N LYS A 96 15.97 -19.98 1.01
CA LYS A 96 15.80 -19.02 -0.10
C LYS A 96 16.33 -17.64 0.26
N ILE A 97 16.01 -17.14 1.46
CA ILE A 97 16.52 -15.87 1.97
C ILE A 97 18.05 -15.92 2.05
N PHE A 98 18.61 -16.96 2.66
CA PHE A 98 20.05 -17.14 2.76
C PHE A 98 20.75 -17.13 1.39
N LEU A 99 20.21 -17.86 0.40
CA LEU A 99 20.77 -17.94 -0.95
C LEU A 99 20.79 -16.60 -1.69
N TRP A 100 19.87 -15.69 -1.39
CA TRP A 100 19.86 -14.35 -2.00
C TRP A 100 20.67 -13.33 -1.20
N TYR A 101 20.69 -13.42 0.14
CA TYR A 101 21.48 -12.52 0.97
C TYR A 101 22.98 -12.81 0.90
N LEU A 102 23.39 -14.08 0.91
CA LEU A 102 24.81 -14.46 0.90
C LEU A 102 25.60 -13.82 -0.26
N PRO A 103 25.19 -13.94 -1.53
CA PRO A 103 25.95 -13.34 -2.62
C PRO A 103 25.82 -11.81 -2.63
N ALA A 104 24.72 -11.24 -2.12
CA ALA A 104 24.56 -9.79 -2.02
C ALA A 104 25.51 -9.19 -0.96
N ILE A 105 25.64 -9.84 0.20
CA ILE A 105 26.59 -9.47 1.25
C ILE A 105 28.02 -9.62 0.73
N ALA A 106 28.34 -10.73 0.04
CA ALA A 106 29.65 -10.92 -0.58
C ALA A 106 29.97 -9.80 -1.58
N THR A 107 28.99 -9.39 -2.40
CA THR A 107 29.13 -8.26 -3.33
C THR A 107 29.46 -6.96 -2.62
N VAL A 108 28.75 -6.63 -1.54
CA VAL A 108 29.01 -5.41 -0.75
C VAL A 108 30.40 -5.44 -0.14
N ILE A 109 30.80 -6.56 0.47
CA ILE A 109 32.11 -6.70 1.08
C ILE A 109 33.21 -6.55 0.03
N LEU A 110 33.11 -7.27 -1.09
CA LEU A 110 34.09 -7.21 -2.17
C LEU A 110 34.15 -5.82 -2.80
N ALA A 111 33.01 -5.16 -3.00
CA ALA A 111 32.97 -3.81 -3.54
C ALA A 111 33.69 -2.81 -2.63
N LEU A 112 33.61 -2.98 -1.31
CA LEU A 112 34.25 -2.10 -0.33
C LEU A 112 35.75 -2.37 -0.16
N THR A 113 36.16 -3.63 -0.19
CA THR A 113 37.55 -4.02 0.18
C THR A 113 38.46 -4.23 -1.01
N THR A 114 37.94 -4.35 -2.24
CA THR A 114 38.73 -4.68 -3.43
C THR A 114 38.50 -3.72 -4.58
N ASP A 115 39.45 -3.72 -5.52
CA ASP A 115 39.37 -2.93 -6.75
C ASP A 115 38.57 -3.66 -7.85
N TYR A 116 38.00 -4.84 -7.56
CA TYR A 116 37.28 -5.64 -8.54
C TYR A 116 35.96 -5.01 -9.02
N PHE A 117 35.43 -4.04 -8.27
CA PHE A 117 34.21 -3.31 -8.62
C PHE A 117 34.49 -1.92 -9.15
N VAL A 118 35.18 -1.07 -8.39
CA VAL A 118 35.51 0.30 -8.80
C VAL A 118 36.98 0.54 -8.56
N ILE A 119 37.76 0.65 -9.63
CA ILE A 119 39.21 0.81 -9.57
C ILE A 119 39.56 2.26 -9.23
N SER A 120 39.04 3.21 -10.00
CA SER A 120 39.32 4.64 -9.82
C SER A 120 38.22 5.53 -10.40
N ILE A 121 38.30 6.81 -10.05
CA ILE A 121 37.36 7.86 -10.48
C ILE A 121 38.14 8.92 -11.24
N SER A 122 37.69 9.30 -12.44
CA SER A 122 38.26 10.44 -13.15
C SER A 122 37.82 11.77 -12.52
N SER A 123 38.65 12.80 -12.63
CA SER A 123 38.23 14.18 -12.32
C SER A 123 37.16 14.65 -13.32
N GLY A 124 36.14 15.36 -12.82
CA GLY A 124 35.04 15.91 -13.61
C GLY A 124 33.66 15.37 -13.22
N HIS A 125 32.60 16.12 -13.56
CA HIS A 125 31.21 15.69 -13.49
C HIS A 125 30.65 15.55 -14.92
N PRO A 126 29.88 14.50 -15.24
CA PRO A 126 29.72 13.26 -14.46
C PRO A 126 31.06 12.52 -14.26
N TYR A 127 31.20 11.81 -13.15
CA TYR A 127 32.41 11.05 -12.84
C TYR A 127 32.55 9.88 -13.82
N ASN A 128 33.65 9.80 -14.58
CA ASN A 128 33.93 8.57 -15.32
C ASN A 128 34.53 7.54 -14.37
N LEU A 129 33.82 6.42 -14.26
CA LEU A 129 34.19 5.31 -13.40
C LEU A 129 35.05 4.32 -14.19
N VAL A 130 36.24 4.01 -13.68
CA VAL A 130 37.01 2.86 -14.16
C VAL A 130 36.47 1.62 -13.44
N LEU A 131 35.56 0.92 -14.12
CA LEU A 131 34.87 -0.25 -13.58
C LEU A 131 35.80 -1.47 -13.60
N GLY A 132 35.83 -2.18 -12.49
CA GLY A 132 36.52 -3.46 -12.39
C GLY A 132 35.74 -4.60 -13.06
N PRO A 133 36.37 -5.78 -13.23
CA PRO A 133 35.78 -6.90 -13.96
C PRO A 133 34.52 -7.48 -13.28
N LEU A 134 34.43 -7.43 -11.94
CA LEU A 134 33.27 -7.96 -11.22
C LEU A 134 32.06 -7.02 -11.23
N ASP A 135 32.24 -5.72 -11.48
CA ASP A 135 31.12 -4.76 -11.55
C ASP A 135 30.10 -5.18 -12.61
N ARG A 136 30.56 -5.48 -13.84
CA ARG A 136 29.68 -5.89 -14.94
C ARG A 136 28.93 -7.18 -14.61
N ILE A 137 29.65 -8.17 -14.07
CA ILE A 137 29.07 -9.47 -13.71
C ILE A 137 28.01 -9.27 -12.62
N ALA A 138 28.32 -8.51 -11.57
CA ALA A 138 27.40 -8.25 -10.49
C ALA A 138 26.16 -7.46 -10.95
N ARG A 139 26.30 -6.47 -11.85
CA ARG A 139 25.15 -5.76 -12.43
C ARG A 139 24.24 -6.70 -13.21
N VAL A 140 24.80 -7.57 -14.06
CA VAL A 140 24.01 -8.55 -14.82
C VAL A 140 23.31 -9.54 -13.88
N CYS A 141 24.03 -10.12 -12.91
CA CYS A 141 23.47 -11.12 -12.01
C CYS A 141 22.44 -10.55 -11.03
N PHE A 142 22.73 -9.43 -10.37
CA PHE A 142 21.84 -8.86 -9.35
C PHE A 142 20.75 -7.97 -9.93
N ILE A 143 21.10 -7.06 -10.84
CA ILE A 143 20.14 -6.06 -11.31
C ILE A 143 19.25 -6.67 -12.39
N ILE A 144 19.84 -7.28 -13.42
CA ILE A 144 19.07 -7.80 -14.57
C ILE A 144 18.41 -9.13 -14.20
N VAL A 145 19.20 -10.17 -13.90
CA VAL A 145 18.65 -11.50 -13.62
C VAL A 145 17.82 -11.48 -12.34
N GLY A 146 18.33 -10.85 -11.28
CA GLY A 146 17.56 -10.61 -10.05
C GLY A 146 16.26 -9.84 -10.30
N GLY A 147 16.31 -8.75 -11.06
CA GLY A 147 15.11 -7.99 -11.44
C GLY A 147 14.06 -8.85 -12.16
N ILE A 148 14.46 -9.62 -13.17
CA ILE A 148 13.58 -10.52 -13.93
C ILE A 148 12.95 -11.57 -13.01
N VAL A 149 13.74 -12.21 -12.15
CA VAL A 149 13.25 -13.20 -11.18
C VAL A 149 12.28 -12.55 -10.19
N GLY A 150 12.56 -11.33 -9.74
CA GLY A 150 11.67 -10.54 -8.90
C GLY A 150 10.32 -10.27 -9.54
N PHE A 151 10.32 -9.79 -10.79
CA PHE A 151 9.12 -9.56 -11.57
C PHE A 151 8.33 -10.85 -11.77
N TYR A 152 9.00 -11.97 -12.08
CA TYR A 152 8.36 -13.27 -12.20
C TYR A 152 7.63 -13.66 -10.91
N TYR A 153 8.26 -13.54 -9.74
CA TYR A 153 7.62 -13.87 -8.47
C TYR A 153 6.47 -12.93 -8.11
N PHE A 154 6.62 -11.63 -8.38
CA PHE A 154 5.55 -10.64 -8.19
C PHE A 154 4.33 -10.95 -9.08
N PHE A 155 4.57 -11.19 -10.37
CA PHE A 155 3.53 -11.45 -11.35
C PHE A 155 2.81 -12.77 -11.07
N ARG A 156 3.57 -13.82 -10.74
CA ARG A 156 2.99 -15.11 -10.34
C ARG A 156 2.19 -14.98 -9.04
N GLY A 157 2.69 -14.23 -8.06
CA GLY A 157 1.95 -13.93 -6.85
C GLY A 157 0.64 -13.19 -7.12
N TYR A 158 0.62 -12.29 -8.11
CA TYR A 158 -0.58 -11.59 -8.55
C TYR A 158 -1.63 -12.53 -9.17
N ILE A 159 -1.21 -13.44 -10.04
CA ILE A 159 -2.12 -14.42 -10.68
C ILE A 159 -2.77 -15.33 -9.64
N GLU A 160 -2.00 -15.81 -8.67
CA GLU A 160 -2.46 -16.79 -7.68
C GLU A 160 -3.25 -16.17 -6.51
N SER A 161 -3.16 -14.86 -6.30
CA SER A 161 -3.87 -14.18 -5.19
C SER A 161 -5.31 -13.84 -5.58
N GLN A 162 -6.22 -13.80 -4.60
CA GLN A 162 -7.61 -13.37 -4.79
C GLN A 162 -7.98 -12.16 -3.92
N GLY A 163 -9.09 -11.50 -4.28
CA GLY A 163 -9.67 -10.41 -3.50
C GLY A 163 -8.72 -9.22 -3.26
N LEU A 164 -8.59 -8.84 -1.98
CA LEU A 164 -7.80 -7.70 -1.52
C LEU A 164 -6.32 -7.87 -1.93
N LYS A 165 -5.70 -8.99 -1.56
CA LYS A 165 -4.28 -9.29 -1.82
C LYS A 165 -3.87 -9.17 -3.30
N ARG A 166 -4.75 -9.57 -4.22
CA ARG A 166 -4.54 -9.44 -5.68
C ARG A 166 -4.46 -7.97 -6.10
N ARG A 167 -5.34 -7.11 -5.58
CA ARG A 167 -5.32 -5.67 -5.86
C ARG A 167 -4.03 -5.02 -5.37
N GLN A 168 -3.55 -5.41 -4.17
CA GLN A 168 -2.28 -4.95 -3.62
C GLN A 168 -1.10 -5.26 -4.55
N LEU A 169 -0.98 -6.53 -4.95
CA LEU A 169 0.10 -6.95 -5.86
C LEU A 169 0.02 -6.27 -7.22
N LYS A 170 -1.20 -6.02 -7.73
CA LYS A 170 -1.38 -5.23 -8.96
C LYS A 170 -0.73 -3.86 -8.83
N TYR A 171 -0.98 -3.14 -7.75
CA TYR A 171 -0.42 -1.81 -7.60
C TYR A 171 1.09 -1.82 -7.36
N PHE A 172 1.62 -2.77 -6.57
CA PHE A 172 3.07 -2.94 -6.45
C PHE A 172 3.73 -3.25 -7.80
N LEU A 173 3.09 -4.07 -8.64
CA LEU A 173 3.53 -4.33 -10.00
C LEU A 173 3.52 -3.06 -10.85
N VAL A 174 2.45 -2.25 -10.79
CA VAL A 174 2.41 -0.96 -11.51
C VAL A 174 3.55 -0.04 -11.04
N ALA A 175 3.75 0.08 -9.72
CA ALA A 175 4.84 0.88 -9.17
C ALA A 175 6.22 0.39 -9.63
N ALA A 176 6.43 -0.93 -9.63
CA ALA A 176 7.67 -1.54 -10.12
C ALA A 176 7.89 -1.31 -11.63
N VAL A 177 6.84 -1.39 -12.45
CA VAL A 177 6.93 -1.10 -13.89
C VAL A 177 7.26 0.37 -14.13
N ILE A 178 6.60 1.29 -13.42
CA ILE A 178 6.89 2.74 -13.53
C ILE A 178 8.34 3.01 -13.13
N PHE A 179 8.81 2.40 -12.04
CA PHE A 179 10.19 2.53 -11.57
C PHE A 179 11.18 2.03 -12.64
N VAL A 180 11.05 0.79 -13.11
CA VAL A 180 11.96 0.22 -14.10
C VAL A 180 11.92 0.98 -15.41
N ALA A 181 10.73 1.34 -15.91
CA ALA A 181 10.60 2.12 -17.14
C ALA A 181 11.26 3.50 -16.98
N GLY A 182 11.02 4.18 -15.86
CA GLY A 182 11.62 5.48 -15.57
C GLY A 182 13.14 5.43 -15.48
N THR A 183 13.70 4.44 -14.77
CA THR A 183 15.15 4.24 -14.67
C THR A 183 15.76 3.83 -16.02
N MET A 184 15.09 2.98 -16.82
CA MET A 184 15.54 2.63 -18.17
C MET A 184 15.57 3.85 -19.11
N ILE A 185 14.57 4.72 -19.03
CA ILE A 185 14.53 5.93 -19.84
C ILE A 185 15.64 6.88 -19.39
N THR A 186 15.75 7.16 -18.10
CA THR A 186 16.67 8.18 -17.55
C THR A 186 18.14 7.76 -17.59
N LEU A 187 18.46 6.52 -17.22
CA LEU A 187 19.84 6.03 -17.16
C LEU A 187 20.25 5.19 -18.38
N GLY A 188 19.29 4.74 -19.20
CA GLY A 188 19.56 3.91 -20.37
C GLY A 188 19.40 4.65 -21.69
N VAL A 189 18.21 5.23 -21.95
CA VAL A 189 17.87 5.81 -23.26
C VAL A 189 18.38 7.24 -23.41
N LEU A 190 18.11 8.11 -22.42
CA LEU A 190 18.47 9.53 -22.48
C LEU A 190 19.99 9.79 -22.60
N PRO A 191 20.88 9.02 -21.95
CA PRO A 191 22.33 9.18 -22.13
C PRO A 191 22.85 8.83 -23.54
N LEU A 192 22.05 8.13 -24.36
CA LEU A 192 22.40 7.84 -25.76
C LEU A 192 22.26 9.06 -26.68
N TYR A 193 21.63 10.14 -26.20
CA TYR A 193 21.62 11.44 -26.87
C TYR A 193 22.74 12.31 -26.28
N PRO A 194 23.91 12.40 -26.95
CA PRO A 194 25.08 13.10 -26.42
C PRO A 194 24.89 14.61 -26.58
N ARG A 195 24.08 15.21 -25.71
CA ARG A 195 24.15 16.63 -25.38
C ARG A 195 24.64 16.74 -23.95
N THR A 196 25.88 17.22 -23.79
CA THR A 196 26.64 17.29 -22.53
C THR A 196 25.90 18.00 -21.41
N ASP A 197 25.01 18.92 -21.76
CA ASP A 197 24.33 19.81 -20.82
C ASP A 197 23.11 19.14 -20.18
N LEU A 198 22.54 18.12 -20.85
CA LEU A 198 21.35 17.40 -20.39
C LEU A 198 21.68 16.22 -19.47
N ILE A 199 22.92 15.75 -19.46
CA ILE A 199 23.35 14.63 -18.59
C ILE A 199 23.09 14.95 -17.12
N TYR A 200 23.24 16.22 -16.73
CA TYR A 200 22.96 16.71 -15.38
C TYR A 200 21.48 16.62 -14.96
N PHE A 201 20.55 16.61 -15.93
CA PHE A 201 19.12 16.51 -15.69
C PHE A 201 18.64 15.06 -15.57
N TYR A 202 19.33 14.09 -16.16
CA TYR A 202 18.88 12.70 -16.20
C TYR A 202 18.85 12.06 -14.80
N ASP A 203 19.88 12.31 -13.99
CA ASP A 203 19.94 11.84 -12.59
C ASP A 203 18.83 12.45 -11.71
N ILE A 204 18.52 13.73 -11.93
CA ILE A 204 17.45 14.42 -11.19
C ILE A 204 16.09 13.80 -11.53
N ILE A 205 15.85 13.47 -12.80
CA ILE A 205 14.59 12.87 -13.23
C ILE A 205 14.43 11.47 -12.62
N ASP A 206 15.50 10.67 -12.51
CA ASP A 206 15.43 9.36 -11.84
C ASP A 206 15.07 9.50 -10.35
N ASP A 207 15.66 10.47 -9.65
CA ASP A 207 15.32 10.78 -8.26
C ASP A 207 13.86 11.23 -8.12
N ILE A 208 13.35 12.05 -9.03
CA ILE A 208 11.94 12.49 -9.06
C ILE A 208 11.01 11.31 -9.32
N VAL A 209 11.29 10.47 -10.33
CA VAL A 209 10.49 9.28 -10.62
C VAL A 209 10.45 8.36 -9.41
N THR A 210 11.60 8.12 -8.79
CA THR A 210 11.69 7.27 -7.60
C THR A 210 10.89 7.84 -6.44
N PHE A 211 10.96 9.16 -6.23
CA PHE A 211 10.15 9.85 -5.22
C PHE A 211 8.65 9.63 -5.44
N PHE A 212 8.16 9.81 -6.68
CA PHE A 212 6.75 9.54 -7.00
C PHE A 212 6.35 8.07 -6.86
N VAL A 213 7.25 7.13 -7.20
CA VAL A 213 7.03 5.70 -6.97
C VAL A 213 6.90 5.40 -5.48
N ILE A 214 7.73 6.00 -4.63
CA ILE A 214 7.62 5.85 -3.18
C ILE A 214 6.29 6.41 -2.69
N LEU A 215 5.86 7.59 -3.16
CA LEU A 215 4.53 8.15 -2.84
C LEU A 215 3.38 7.24 -3.31
N LEU A 216 3.53 6.55 -4.44
CA LEU A 216 2.57 5.56 -4.90
C LEU A 216 2.56 4.34 -3.99
N ILE A 217 3.72 3.83 -3.57
CA ILE A 217 3.84 2.69 -2.63
C ILE A 217 3.23 3.05 -1.27
N VAL A 218 3.55 4.23 -0.75
CA VAL A 218 2.89 4.89 0.39
C VAL A 218 1.37 4.84 0.19
N TYR A 219 0.85 5.42 -0.90
CA TYR A 219 -0.58 5.42 -1.18
C TYR A 219 -1.19 4.02 -1.22
N ILE A 220 -0.49 3.01 -1.74
CA ILE A 220 -0.97 1.62 -1.79
C ILE A 220 -1.06 1.01 -0.39
N ILE A 221 -0.04 1.25 0.44
CA ILE A 221 0.01 0.77 1.83
C ILE A 221 -1.12 1.42 2.66
N PHE A 222 -1.41 2.69 2.41
CA PHE A 222 -2.30 3.50 3.26
C PHE A 222 -3.75 3.65 2.76
N SER A 223 -4.02 3.64 1.45
CA SER A 223 -5.35 3.99 0.90
C SER A 223 -6.39 2.87 0.98
N LYS A 224 -5.98 1.62 1.16
CA LYS A 224 -6.89 0.46 1.04
C LYS A 224 -7.09 -0.36 2.33
N LYS A 225 -6.88 0.23 3.51
CA LYS A 225 -7.04 -0.45 4.84
C LYS A 225 -6.26 -1.76 4.99
N MET A 226 -5.08 -1.84 4.39
CA MET A 226 -4.64 -3.13 3.84
C MET A 226 -3.42 -3.74 4.52
N VAL A 227 -2.69 -2.96 5.32
CA VAL A 227 -1.54 -3.41 6.11
C VAL A 227 -1.50 -2.78 7.50
N LEU A 228 -2.03 -1.55 7.65
CA LEU A 228 -1.84 -0.74 8.86
C LEU A 228 -3.13 -0.08 9.41
N GLY A 229 -4.31 -0.30 8.80
CA GLY A 229 -5.59 0.26 9.27
C GLY A 229 -5.94 1.65 8.72
N ALA A 230 -7.04 2.25 9.20
CA ALA A 230 -7.49 3.60 8.79
C ALA A 230 -6.70 4.71 9.50
N GLU A 231 -6.14 4.45 10.68
CA GLU A 231 -5.33 5.39 11.49
C GLU A 231 -4.09 5.93 10.77
N VAL A 232 -3.70 5.32 9.65
CA VAL A 232 -2.41 5.58 9.01
C VAL A 232 -2.42 6.76 8.06
N LYS A 233 -3.58 7.14 7.52
CA LYS A 233 -3.65 8.43 6.79
C LYS A 233 -3.35 9.59 7.74
N ILE A 234 -3.75 9.49 9.01
CA ILE A 234 -3.42 10.48 10.04
C ILE A 234 -1.91 10.52 10.21
N ILE A 235 -1.29 9.36 10.45
CA ILE A 235 0.15 9.25 10.66
C ILE A 235 0.95 9.75 9.44
N LEU A 236 0.54 9.42 8.22
CA LEU A 236 1.18 9.91 7.01
C LEU A 236 1.06 11.43 6.88
N THR A 237 -0.12 11.99 7.18
CA THR A 237 -0.35 13.44 7.16
C THR A 237 0.51 14.13 8.22
N GLU A 238 0.56 13.58 9.44
CA GLU A 238 1.40 14.08 10.53
C GLU A 238 2.89 14.10 10.13
N ILE A 239 3.34 13.02 9.52
CA ILE A 239 4.72 12.88 9.05
C ILE A 239 5.03 13.81 7.89
N LEU A 240 4.16 13.90 6.89
CA LEU A 240 4.34 14.77 5.73
C LEU A 240 4.40 16.24 6.17
N VAL A 241 3.48 16.64 7.06
CA VAL A 241 3.52 17.96 7.70
C VAL A 241 4.80 18.13 8.52
N GLY A 242 5.24 17.10 9.25
CA GLY A 242 6.49 17.13 10.00
C GLY A 242 7.74 17.34 9.13
N VAL A 243 7.86 16.60 8.02
CA VAL A 243 8.98 16.70 7.07
C VAL A 243 9.01 18.04 6.39
N ILE A 244 7.89 18.46 5.81
CA ILE A 244 7.83 19.75 5.11
C ILE A 244 8.07 20.88 6.10
N GLY A 245 7.53 20.78 7.32
CA GLY A 245 7.82 21.71 8.39
C GLY A 245 9.33 21.77 8.70
N LEU A 246 9.98 20.63 8.88
CA LEU A 246 11.42 20.57 9.13
C LEU A 246 12.24 21.16 7.99
N ILE A 247 11.89 20.89 6.73
CA ILE A 247 12.55 21.45 5.56
C ILE A 247 12.40 22.97 5.54
N LEU A 248 11.18 23.48 5.74
CA LEU A 248 10.93 24.93 5.79
C LEU A 248 11.68 25.60 6.94
N LEU A 249 11.79 24.92 8.09
CA LEU A 249 12.57 25.41 9.23
C LEU A 249 14.07 25.51 8.88
N ILE A 250 14.66 24.44 8.35
CA ILE A 250 16.07 24.42 7.91
C ILE A 250 16.31 25.51 6.86
N GLN A 251 15.41 25.63 5.87
CA GLN A 251 15.50 26.64 4.83
C GLN A 251 15.45 28.07 5.40
N ALA A 252 14.59 28.32 6.38
CA ALA A 252 14.51 29.63 7.05
C ALA A 252 15.79 29.97 7.81
N PHE A 253 16.45 28.98 8.43
CA PHE A 253 17.75 29.17 9.10
C PHE A 253 18.91 29.41 8.13
N LEU A 254 18.93 28.71 6.99
CA LEU A 254 20.00 28.78 5.99
C LEU A 254 19.90 30.01 5.06
N SER A 255 18.79 30.74 5.10
CA SER A 255 18.59 31.96 4.33
C SER A 255 19.65 33.02 4.63
N GLN A 256 20.28 33.62 3.60
CA GLN A 256 21.37 34.58 3.79
C GLN A 256 20.89 36.01 4.14
N SER A 257 19.74 36.45 3.65
CA SER A 257 19.19 37.79 3.89
C SER A 257 18.22 37.81 5.08
N THR A 258 18.25 38.88 5.88
CA THR A 258 17.31 39.10 7.00
C THR A 258 15.86 39.10 6.51
N ALA A 259 15.56 39.71 5.36
CA ALA A 259 14.22 39.72 4.79
C ALA A 259 13.75 38.30 4.40
N SER A 260 14.62 37.53 3.77
CA SER A 260 14.37 36.14 3.38
C SER A 260 14.21 35.21 4.59
N LYS A 261 14.93 35.46 5.69
CA LYS A 261 14.75 34.73 6.96
C LYS A 261 13.37 34.99 7.54
N VAL A 262 12.96 36.26 7.63
CA VAL A 262 11.64 36.64 8.16
C VAL A 262 10.52 36.01 7.32
N LEU A 263 10.58 36.11 5.99
CA LEU A 263 9.63 35.46 5.10
C LEU A 263 9.62 33.93 5.24
N GLY A 264 10.79 33.30 5.40
CA GLY A 264 10.92 31.88 5.66
C GLY A 264 10.20 31.45 6.94
N PHE A 265 10.41 32.17 8.05
CA PHE A 265 9.71 31.89 9.31
C PHE A 265 8.20 32.12 9.21
N VAL A 266 7.75 33.19 8.56
CA VAL A 266 6.30 33.43 8.32
C VAL A 266 5.70 32.29 7.51
N THR A 267 6.38 31.84 6.47
CA THR A 267 5.95 30.71 5.63
C THR A 267 5.91 29.41 6.43
N PHE A 268 6.91 29.16 7.28
CA PHE A 268 6.97 27.99 8.16
C PHE A 268 5.79 27.98 9.16
N PHE A 269 5.52 29.08 9.86
CA PHE A 269 4.40 29.14 10.80
C PHE A 269 3.04 29.03 10.11
N PHE A 270 2.87 29.67 8.94
CA PHE A 270 1.68 29.51 8.12
C PHE A 270 1.48 28.06 7.67
N PHE A 271 2.57 27.41 7.23
CA PHE A 271 2.56 26.00 6.86
C PHE A 271 2.19 25.10 8.05
N LEU A 272 2.74 25.33 9.24
CA LEU A 272 2.36 24.57 10.44
C LEU A 272 0.88 24.75 10.80
N PHE A 273 0.35 25.96 10.66
CA PHE A 273 -1.07 26.23 10.88
C PHE A 273 -1.96 25.44 9.89
N VAL A 274 -1.65 25.49 8.60
CA VAL A 274 -2.34 24.73 7.56
C VAL A 274 -2.17 23.22 7.77
N GLY A 275 -0.96 22.78 8.12
CA GLY A 275 -0.64 21.38 8.39
C GLY A 275 -1.42 20.84 9.59
N TYR A 276 -1.58 21.62 10.66
CA TYR A 276 -2.42 21.26 11.79
C TYR A 276 -3.90 21.09 11.38
N LEU A 277 -4.43 22.03 10.58
CA LEU A 277 -5.80 21.94 10.06
C LEU A 277 -6.00 20.71 9.17
N LEU A 278 -4.99 20.37 8.36
CA LEU A 278 -4.99 19.19 7.51
C LEU A 278 -5.04 17.92 8.36
N ILE A 279 -4.17 17.77 9.36
CA ILE A 279 -4.16 16.63 10.29
C ILE A 279 -5.53 16.49 10.98
N LYS A 280 -6.07 17.59 11.50
CA LYS A 280 -7.38 17.63 12.18
C LYS A 280 -8.52 17.18 11.25
N THR A 281 -8.50 17.64 10.00
CA THR A 281 -9.53 17.32 9.01
C THR A 281 -9.44 15.85 8.60
N THR A 282 -8.24 15.35 8.33
CA THR A 282 -8.00 13.93 8.03
C THR A 282 -8.47 13.01 9.16
N ARG A 283 -8.21 13.39 10.42
CA ARG A 283 -8.68 12.63 11.59
C ARG A 283 -10.21 12.59 11.66
N LYS A 284 -10.89 13.71 11.43
CA LYS A 284 -12.36 13.77 11.39
C LYS A 284 -12.95 12.98 10.22
N GLU A 285 -12.33 13.02 9.05
CA GLU A 285 -12.77 12.23 7.89
C GLU A 285 -12.76 10.73 8.21
N ILE A 286 -11.70 10.27 8.88
CA ILE A 286 -11.57 8.85 9.25
C ILE A 286 -12.61 8.44 10.28
N GLN A 287 -12.79 9.23 11.34
CA GLN A 287 -13.82 8.96 12.35
C GLN A 287 -15.21 8.86 11.73
N ARG A 288 -15.57 9.80 10.84
CA ARG A 288 -16.85 9.75 10.12
C ARG A 288 -16.99 8.52 9.24
N LYS A 289 -15.91 8.10 8.56
CA LYS A 289 -15.94 6.88 7.74
C LYS A 289 -16.13 5.63 8.57
N GLU A 290 -15.45 5.53 9.72
CA GLU A 290 -15.60 4.41 10.64
C GLU A 290 -17.00 4.35 11.25
N GLU A 291 -17.57 5.50 11.63
CA GLU A 291 -18.97 5.58 12.07
C GLU A 291 -19.93 5.12 10.97
N VAL A 292 -19.79 5.63 9.74
CA VAL A 292 -20.66 5.25 8.61
C VAL A 292 -20.56 3.76 8.31
N GLU A 293 -19.37 3.17 8.34
CA GLU A 293 -19.21 1.73 8.13
C GLU A 293 -19.85 0.91 9.25
N LYS A 294 -19.70 1.34 10.50
CA LYS A 294 -20.35 0.68 11.65
C LYS A 294 -21.86 0.74 11.54
N LEU A 295 -22.42 1.91 11.24
CA LEU A 295 -23.85 2.08 11.00
C LEU A 295 -24.35 1.25 9.82
N ALA A 296 -23.57 1.15 8.74
CA ALA A 296 -23.93 0.32 7.59
C ALA A 296 -23.94 -1.18 7.92
N GLU A 297 -23.01 -1.64 8.76
CA GLU A 297 -22.95 -3.02 9.23
C GLU A 297 -24.11 -3.33 10.19
N GLU A 298 -24.43 -2.42 11.11
CA GLU A 298 -25.61 -2.51 11.99
C GLU A 298 -26.91 -2.54 11.18
N LEU A 299 -27.08 -1.65 10.19
CA LEU A 299 -28.24 -1.64 9.28
C LEU A 299 -28.37 -2.95 8.51
N LYS A 300 -27.25 -3.50 8.03
CA LYS A 300 -27.26 -4.77 7.31
C LYS A 300 -27.70 -5.92 8.21
N GLY A 301 -27.18 -5.99 9.44
CA GLY A 301 -27.60 -6.98 10.42
C GLY A 301 -29.08 -6.83 10.78
N LEU A 302 -29.54 -5.60 10.99
CA LEU A 302 -30.95 -5.31 11.31
C LEU A 302 -31.89 -5.72 10.18
N ASN A 303 -31.53 -5.44 8.92
CA ASN A 303 -32.30 -5.85 7.75
C ASN A 303 -32.38 -7.37 7.63
N GLN A 304 -31.27 -8.09 7.84
CA GLN A 304 -31.27 -9.56 7.82
C GLN A 304 -32.21 -10.13 8.89
N THR A 305 -32.13 -9.63 10.13
CA THR A 305 -33.05 -10.03 11.20
C THR A 305 -34.51 -9.67 10.89
N LEU A 306 -34.75 -8.54 10.22
CA LEU A 306 -36.10 -8.13 9.84
C LEU A 306 -36.66 -9.05 8.75
N GLU A 307 -35.87 -9.38 7.73
CA GLU A 307 -36.23 -10.33 6.67
C GLU A 307 -36.56 -11.71 7.24
N GLU A 308 -35.73 -12.22 8.16
CA GLU A 308 -35.98 -13.49 8.87
C GLU A 308 -37.32 -13.46 9.63
N ARG A 309 -37.62 -12.39 10.38
CA ARG A 309 -38.90 -12.27 11.10
C ARG A 309 -40.09 -12.12 10.17
N VAL A 310 -39.95 -11.38 9.07
CA VAL A 310 -41.03 -11.23 8.09
C VAL A 310 -41.33 -12.58 7.45
N GLU A 311 -40.31 -13.38 7.13
CA GLU A 311 -40.48 -14.73 6.60
C GLU A 311 -41.18 -15.65 7.61
N GLU A 312 -40.74 -15.63 8.87
CA GLU A 312 -41.36 -16.39 9.97
C GLU A 312 -42.84 -16.03 10.16
N ARG A 313 -43.15 -14.74 10.26
CA ARG A 313 -44.53 -14.25 10.42
C ARG A 313 -45.42 -14.56 9.22
N THR A 314 -44.86 -14.54 8.01
CA THR A 314 -45.61 -14.92 6.80
C THR A 314 -45.97 -16.40 6.83
N LYS A 315 -45.04 -17.28 7.25
CA LYS A 315 -45.30 -18.71 7.44
C LYS A 315 -46.35 -18.98 8.52
N GLU A 316 -46.29 -18.28 9.65
CA GLU A 316 -47.30 -18.37 10.72
C GLU A 316 -48.70 -17.95 10.24
N LEU A 317 -48.78 -16.82 9.52
CA LEU A 317 -50.03 -16.31 8.95
C LEU A 317 -50.63 -17.27 7.93
N GLU A 318 -49.83 -17.82 7.02
CA GLU A 318 -50.29 -18.83 6.07
C GLU A 318 -50.85 -20.07 6.77
N THR A 319 -50.17 -20.53 7.82
CA THR A 319 -50.58 -21.71 8.59
C THR A 319 -51.90 -21.45 9.31
N SER A 320 -52.02 -20.29 9.97
CA SER A 320 -53.24 -19.86 10.66
C SER A 320 -54.40 -19.69 9.69
N TYR A 321 -54.15 -19.12 8.50
CA TYR A 321 -55.16 -18.96 7.46
C TYR A 321 -55.68 -20.31 6.94
N ARG A 322 -54.80 -21.29 6.72
CA ARG A 322 -55.18 -22.65 6.33
C ARG A 322 -56.03 -23.32 7.42
N GLU A 323 -55.67 -23.15 8.69
CA GLU A 323 -56.41 -23.72 9.82
C GLU A 323 -57.81 -23.11 9.96
N ILE A 324 -57.93 -21.77 9.88
CA ILE A 324 -59.23 -21.08 9.90
C ILE A 324 -60.10 -21.49 8.73
N LYS A 325 -59.52 -21.62 7.52
CA LYS A 325 -60.25 -22.06 6.33
C LYS A 325 -60.79 -23.48 6.51
N GLY A 326 -59.96 -24.42 7.01
CA GLY A 326 -60.39 -25.78 7.31
C GLY A 326 -61.52 -25.81 8.36
N ARG A 327 -61.39 -25.07 9.45
CA ARG A 327 -62.45 -24.93 10.47
C ARG A 327 -63.75 -24.38 9.90
N LYS A 328 -63.68 -23.41 8.99
CA LYS A 328 -64.86 -22.85 8.33
C LYS A 328 -65.56 -23.89 7.46
N GLU A 329 -64.81 -24.64 6.66
CA GLU A 329 -65.34 -25.72 5.82
C GLU A 329 -66.02 -26.81 6.67
N ASP A 330 -65.40 -27.20 7.79
CA ASP A 330 -66.00 -28.14 8.75
C ASP A 330 -67.29 -27.59 9.37
N LEU A 331 -67.32 -26.30 9.72
CA LEU A 331 -68.50 -25.64 10.28
C LEU A 331 -69.65 -25.58 9.27
N GLU A 332 -69.38 -25.23 8.01
CA GLU A 332 -70.36 -25.23 6.93
C GLU A 332 -70.92 -26.65 6.69
N ARG A 333 -70.06 -27.66 6.74
CA ARG A 333 -70.46 -29.07 6.62
C ARG A 333 -71.37 -29.50 7.79
N PHE A 334 -71.01 -29.13 9.02
CA PHE A 334 -71.83 -29.40 10.21
C PHE A 334 -73.18 -28.68 10.15
N TYR A 335 -73.19 -27.40 9.76
CA TYR A 335 -74.41 -26.61 9.59
C TYR A 335 -75.37 -27.25 8.58
N ASN A 336 -74.86 -27.61 7.39
CA ASN A 336 -75.66 -28.27 6.35
C ASN A 336 -76.23 -29.62 6.82
N LEU A 337 -75.46 -30.41 7.58
CA LEU A 337 -75.93 -31.66 8.18
C LEU A 337 -77.02 -31.42 9.23
N ALA A 338 -76.86 -30.42 10.09
CA ALA A 338 -77.81 -30.08 11.14
C ALA A 338 -79.14 -29.59 10.55
N VAL A 339 -79.09 -28.66 9.58
CA VAL A 339 -80.27 -28.15 8.86
C VAL A 339 -80.95 -29.28 8.08
N GLY A 340 -80.20 -30.13 7.41
CA GLY A 340 -80.75 -31.31 6.72
C GLY A 340 -81.46 -32.28 7.67
N ARG A 341 -80.93 -32.48 8.89
CA ARG A 341 -81.58 -33.27 9.94
C ARG A 341 -82.87 -32.63 10.43
N GLU A 342 -82.87 -31.33 10.72
CA GLU A 342 -84.04 -30.56 11.16
C GLU A 342 -85.18 -30.64 10.14
N LEU A 343 -84.88 -30.40 8.86
CA LEU A 343 -85.84 -30.51 7.77
C LEU A 343 -86.46 -31.90 7.69
N LYS A 344 -85.64 -32.95 7.77
CA LYS A 344 -86.12 -34.34 7.73
C LYS A 344 -86.96 -34.72 8.95
N MET A 345 -86.62 -34.21 10.13
CA MET A 345 -87.44 -34.37 11.35
C MET A 345 -88.77 -33.63 11.25
N ALA A 346 -88.79 -32.45 10.63
CA ALA A 346 -90.01 -31.71 10.37
C ALA A 346 -90.94 -32.46 9.40
N GLU A 347 -90.40 -33.04 8.33
CA GLU A 347 -91.15 -33.91 7.40
C GLU A 347 -91.72 -35.14 8.11
N LEU A 348 -90.89 -35.87 8.86
CA LEU A 348 -91.31 -37.06 9.61
C LEU A 348 -92.41 -36.74 10.64
N LYS A 349 -92.30 -35.62 11.36
CA LYS A 349 -93.37 -35.16 12.27
C LYS A 349 -94.68 -34.89 11.51
N LYS A 350 -94.59 -34.33 10.30
CA LYS A 350 -95.75 -34.05 9.44
C LYS A 350 -96.41 -35.36 8.96
N GLU A 351 -95.61 -36.35 8.57
CA GLU A 351 -96.11 -37.68 8.18
C GLU A 351 -96.75 -38.44 9.35
N ILE A 352 -96.12 -38.46 10.52
CA ILE A 352 -96.71 -39.08 11.72
C ILE A 352 -98.04 -38.42 12.09
N GLY A 353 -98.15 -37.10 11.93
CA GLY A 353 -99.41 -36.38 12.14
C GLY A 353 -100.52 -36.75 11.14
N LYS A 354 -100.15 -37.14 9.92
CA LYS A 354 -101.11 -37.64 8.91
C LYS A 354 -101.54 -39.09 9.17
N LEU A 355 -100.68 -39.92 9.76
CA LEU A 355 -100.96 -41.32 10.11
C LEU A 355 -101.80 -41.49 11.40
N LYS A 356 -101.94 -40.43 12.20
CA LYS A 356 -102.74 -40.41 13.44
C LYS A 356 -104.17 -39.87 13.26
N LYS A 357 -104.56 -39.54 12.03
CA LYS A 357 -105.95 -39.29 11.60
C LYS A 357 -106.42 -40.47 10.79
#